data_AF-A0AAN4TB05-F1
#
_entry.id   AF-A0AAN4TB05-F1
#
_cell.length_a   1.000
_cell.length_b   1.000
_cell.length_c   1.000
_cell.angle_alpha   90.00
_cell.angle_beta   90.00
_cell.angle_gamma   90.00
#
_symmetry.space_group_name_H-M   'P 1'
#
loop_
_entity.id
_entity.type
_entity.pdbx_description
1 polymer ?
#
loop_
_entity_poly.entity_id
_entity_poly.type
_entity_poly.pdbx_seq_one_letter_code
_entity_poly.pdbx_strand_id
1 'polypeptide(L)'
;MGSITEPDHLPSISYADLRHEDTGIRDRAAGAFTQALRDYGACRIRDHGIPQGRLDMCFEKCRQFFQRDPSEKVADCARSGVASRVRFVPYGSEKTRGEPHLEEVLQLRDGIYNMGGNWSLEAGELICALENLHSTCSVIHCTLLECLSSSLHLTRSLTSIHRKENSYFAPTYFAPCHHDENILRVPVHIDPTTMLFNFPDSHGGLKVADLRNRAGNLSAVEVQKTAMFIPTGCQPGEFVVLAGNLLRRLAGGIKHAVHYIERPLGSSGFHLNYWTVPDMDTPCDFGGKRETVEKYLMRNRIIVVLGSTGSQGKGVVSALLSDDSRELWNVRAVTRDVNSASAQRLLTDFQTPDHRLSLTSANVLDIESLQNAFSGAYGVFAVTSEASSGTIENEDDLKLELEGGKNIIAAAKSCGIQHFVLSSLPDMKRATSGRFDKLFHMDHKFVIGQWAKQNLSAVTCLLPGLFFTNLDRPQYCRREEVFALGIEKTKNKNYVVCSPKLRMDELASTFTRVTGQPAIYSPISMDEWADLSSREVGKGFKEDIRQMMEWISIAPEDKICYGALDPAEDSSWEDLHLRASSFEDWLRRSGWRGPPEGNRDMP
;
A
#
# COMPACT_ATOMS: atom_id res chain seq x y z
N MET A 1 -36.17 -29.77 19.17
CA MET A 1 -36.20 -29.63 17.70
C MET A 1 -35.18 -28.57 17.36
N GLY A 2 -33.99 -28.97 16.91
CA GLY A 2 -32.96 -28.02 16.48
C GLY A 2 -33.42 -27.38 15.17
N SER A 3 -33.54 -26.06 15.16
CA SER A 3 -33.70 -25.27 13.94
C SER A 3 -32.47 -25.53 13.08
N ILE A 4 -32.66 -26.18 11.94
CA ILE A 4 -31.67 -26.23 10.87
C ILE A 4 -31.64 -24.80 10.33
N THR A 5 -30.67 -24.00 10.77
CA THR A 5 -30.43 -22.68 10.18
C THR A 5 -30.11 -22.89 8.71
N GLU A 6 -30.94 -22.35 7.82
CA GLU A 6 -30.62 -22.26 6.39
C GLU A 6 -29.22 -21.63 6.23
N PRO A 7 -28.41 -22.06 5.25
CA PRO A 7 -27.12 -21.44 5.02
C PRO A 7 -27.30 -19.95 4.73
N ASP A 8 -26.57 -19.09 5.45
CA ASP A 8 -26.58 -17.63 5.25
C ASP A 8 -26.17 -17.32 3.80
N HIS A 9 -27.16 -17.06 2.94
CA HIS A 9 -26.94 -16.66 1.55
C HIS A 9 -26.78 -15.15 1.43
N LEU A 10 -26.10 -14.71 0.36
CA LEU A 10 -26.04 -13.28 0.05
C LEU A 10 -27.46 -12.72 -0.19
N PRO A 11 -27.76 -11.50 0.31
CA PRO A 11 -29.03 -10.82 0.06
C PRO A 11 -29.32 -10.71 -1.44
N SER A 12 -30.56 -11.03 -1.85
CA SER A 12 -31.03 -10.89 -3.23
C SER A 12 -31.93 -9.66 -3.38
N ILE A 13 -31.52 -8.74 -4.25
CA ILE A 13 -32.15 -7.44 -4.48
C ILE A 13 -32.83 -7.44 -5.86
N SER A 14 -34.09 -6.99 -5.91
CA SER A 14 -34.83 -6.82 -7.16
C SER A 14 -34.36 -5.57 -7.91
N TYR A 15 -33.83 -5.76 -9.12
CA TYR A 15 -33.52 -4.64 -10.01
C TYR A 15 -34.78 -3.93 -10.51
N ALA A 16 -35.87 -4.67 -10.71
CA ALA A 16 -37.17 -4.07 -11.06
C ALA A 16 -37.64 -3.09 -9.98
N ASP A 17 -37.43 -3.42 -8.69
CA ASP A 17 -37.80 -2.54 -7.58
C ASP A 17 -36.89 -1.30 -7.51
N LEU A 18 -35.59 -1.45 -7.82
CA LEU A 18 -34.64 -0.33 -7.92
C LEU A 18 -35.00 0.65 -9.05
N ARG A 19 -35.78 0.22 -10.03
CA ARG A 19 -36.28 1.05 -11.14
C ARG A 19 -37.76 1.40 -11.05
N HIS A 20 -38.39 1.08 -9.93
CA HIS A 20 -39.82 1.25 -9.77
C HIS A 20 -40.21 2.74 -9.80
N GLU A 21 -41.39 3.04 -10.36
CA GLU A 21 -41.92 4.40 -10.46
C GLU A 21 -42.28 4.96 -9.06
N ASP A 22 -42.90 4.13 -8.22
CA ASP A 22 -43.12 4.41 -6.79
C ASP A 22 -41.79 4.60 -6.04
N THR A 23 -41.62 5.80 -5.48
CA THR A 23 -40.38 6.19 -4.79
C THR A 23 -40.16 5.41 -3.50
N GLY A 24 -41.22 5.03 -2.77
CA GLY A 24 -41.11 4.27 -1.54
C GLY A 24 -40.61 2.83 -1.77
N ILE A 25 -41.04 2.18 -2.86
CA ILE A 25 -40.50 0.88 -3.29
C ILE A 25 -39.02 1.03 -3.65
N ARG A 26 -38.71 2.02 -4.49
CA ARG A 26 -37.35 2.28 -4.95
C ARG A 26 -36.38 2.58 -3.81
N ASP A 27 -36.77 3.41 -2.86
CA ASP A 27 -35.94 3.83 -1.73
C ASP A 27 -35.68 2.66 -0.77
N ARG A 28 -36.68 1.79 -0.54
CA ARG A 28 -36.49 0.55 0.24
C ARG A 28 -35.52 -0.40 -0.45
N ALA A 29 -35.67 -0.61 -1.76
CA ALA A 29 -34.76 -1.45 -2.53
C ALA A 29 -33.32 -0.88 -2.55
N ALA A 30 -33.17 0.44 -2.72
CA ALA A 30 -31.88 1.13 -2.67
C ALA A 30 -31.25 1.02 -1.27
N GLY A 31 -32.03 1.17 -0.21
CA GLY A 31 -31.57 0.96 1.17
C GLY A 31 -31.09 -0.46 1.41
N ALA A 32 -31.83 -1.47 0.93
CA ALA A 32 -31.42 -2.88 1.03
C ALA A 32 -30.14 -3.17 0.22
N PHE A 33 -30.01 -2.61 -0.98
CA PHE A 33 -28.80 -2.68 -1.80
C PHE A 33 -27.60 -2.10 -1.06
N THR A 34 -27.73 -0.86 -0.56
CA THR A 34 -26.69 -0.18 0.22
C THR A 34 -26.31 -0.99 1.46
N GLN A 35 -27.29 -1.53 2.18
CA GLN A 35 -27.04 -2.32 3.39
C GLN A 35 -26.28 -3.62 3.08
N ALA A 36 -26.64 -4.33 2.00
CA ALA A 36 -25.90 -5.52 1.59
C ALA A 36 -24.43 -5.21 1.26
N LEU A 37 -24.15 -4.08 0.60
CA LEU A 37 -22.78 -3.63 0.35
C LEU A 37 -22.04 -3.17 1.63
N ARG A 38 -22.76 -2.64 2.63
CA ARG A 38 -22.19 -2.35 3.96
C ARG A 38 -21.83 -3.61 4.74
N ASP A 39 -22.59 -4.68 4.55
CA ASP A 39 -22.47 -5.90 5.33
C ASP A 39 -21.51 -6.90 4.73
N TYR A 40 -21.50 -7.05 3.40
CA TYR A 40 -20.71 -8.08 2.70
C TYR A 40 -19.79 -7.49 1.63
N GLY A 41 -19.99 -6.22 1.25
CA GLY A 41 -19.43 -5.69 0.00
C GLY A 41 -20.02 -6.36 -1.25
N ALA A 42 -21.08 -7.14 -1.12
CA ALA A 42 -21.66 -7.92 -2.20
C ALA A 42 -23.16 -8.16 -2.01
N CYS A 43 -23.87 -8.42 -3.11
CA CYS A 43 -25.24 -8.88 -3.11
C CYS A 43 -25.58 -9.65 -4.40
N ARG A 44 -26.71 -10.33 -4.42
CA ARG A 44 -27.30 -10.87 -5.66
C ARG A 44 -28.31 -9.89 -6.22
N ILE A 45 -28.40 -9.83 -7.54
CA ILE A 45 -29.41 -9.06 -8.27
C ILE A 45 -30.29 -10.01 -9.05
N ARG A 46 -31.61 -9.87 -8.88
CA ARG A 46 -32.66 -10.57 -9.62
C ARG A 46 -33.52 -9.58 -10.41
N ASP A 47 -34.42 -10.10 -11.25
CA ASP A 47 -35.39 -9.29 -12.01
C ASP A 47 -34.75 -8.20 -12.88
N HIS A 48 -33.53 -8.46 -13.37
CA HIS A 48 -32.74 -7.50 -14.16
C HIS A 48 -33.12 -7.44 -15.64
N GLY A 49 -34.00 -8.35 -16.10
CA GLY A 49 -34.52 -8.34 -17.46
C GLY A 49 -33.56 -8.84 -18.55
N ILE A 50 -32.42 -9.43 -18.19
CA ILE A 50 -31.53 -10.09 -19.17
C ILE A 50 -32.11 -11.49 -19.43
N PRO A 51 -32.46 -11.83 -20.68
CA PRO A 51 -33.01 -13.16 -20.98
C PRO A 51 -31.99 -14.27 -20.73
N GLN A 52 -32.39 -15.35 -20.06
CA GLN A 52 -31.50 -16.49 -19.77
C GLN A 52 -30.89 -17.08 -21.05
N GLY A 53 -31.68 -17.21 -22.13
CA GLY A 53 -31.16 -17.70 -23.41
C GLY A 53 -30.03 -16.86 -24.02
N ARG A 54 -29.92 -15.56 -23.65
CA ARG A 54 -28.78 -14.72 -24.05
C ARG A 54 -27.53 -15.08 -23.26
N LEU A 55 -27.66 -15.36 -21.95
CA LEU A 55 -26.56 -15.83 -21.12
C LEU A 55 -26.08 -17.21 -21.60
N ASP A 56 -27.02 -18.12 -21.87
CA ASP A 56 -26.72 -19.47 -22.36
C ASP A 56 -25.95 -19.43 -23.68
N MET A 57 -26.37 -18.56 -24.61
CA MET A 57 -25.65 -18.31 -25.86
C MET A 57 -24.23 -17.78 -25.60
N CYS A 58 -24.05 -16.84 -24.68
CA CYS A 58 -22.71 -16.33 -24.34
C CYS A 58 -21.83 -17.44 -23.75
N PHE A 59 -22.35 -18.28 -22.85
CA PHE A 59 -21.61 -19.41 -22.30
C PHE A 59 -21.20 -20.43 -23.38
N GLU A 60 -22.08 -20.69 -24.33
CA GLU A 60 -21.77 -21.57 -25.46
C GLU A 60 -20.64 -21.00 -26.33
N LYS A 61 -20.69 -19.70 -26.65
CA LYS A 61 -19.61 -19.04 -27.40
C LYS A 61 -18.30 -18.97 -26.61
N CYS A 62 -18.36 -18.84 -25.29
CA CYS A 62 -17.17 -18.95 -24.44
C CYS A 62 -16.55 -20.33 -24.56
N ARG A 63 -17.35 -21.40 -24.51
CA ARG A 63 -16.87 -22.77 -24.66
C ARG A 63 -16.14 -22.96 -25.98
N GLN A 64 -16.72 -22.49 -27.09
CA GLN A 64 -16.12 -22.56 -28.42
C GLN A 64 -14.79 -21.80 -28.50
N PHE A 65 -14.69 -20.63 -27.88
CA PHE A 65 -13.46 -19.84 -27.86
C PHE A 65 -12.35 -20.45 -26.97
N PHE A 66 -12.67 -20.81 -25.72
CA PHE A 66 -11.66 -21.19 -24.71
C PHE A 66 -11.12 -22.62 -24.87
N GLN A 67 -11.87 -23.51 -25.51
CA GLN A 67 -11.41 -24.88 -25.81
C GLN A 67 -10.29 -24.95 -26.85
N ARG A 68 -10.01 -23.84 -27.53
CA ARG A 68 -8.93 -23.73 -28.51
C ARG A 68 -7.56 -23.58 -27.86
N ASP A 69 -6.51 -23.75 -28.66
CA ASP A 69 -5.14 -23.68 -28.18
C ASP A 69 -4.82 -22.26 -27.62
N PRO A 70 -4.08 -22.15 -26.49
CA PRO A 70 -3.67 -20.86 -25.94
C PRO A 70 -3.00 -19.92 -26.95
N SER A 71 -2.21 -20.44 -27.88
CA SER A 71 -1.53 -19.63 -28.91
C SER A 71 -2.51 -18.98 -29.88
N GLU A 72 -3.61 -19.65 -30.22
CA GLU A 72 -4.66 -19.12 -31.11
C GLU A 72 -5.43 -17.99 -30.43
N LYS A 73 -5.74 -18.14 -29.14
CA LYS A 73 -6.41 -17.12 -28.31
C LYS A 73 -5.56 -15.87 -28.16
N VAL A 74 -4.26 -16.02 -27.93
CA VAL A 74 -3.30 -14.89 -27.92
C VAL A 74 -3.23 -14.20 -29.29
N ALA A 75 -3.19 -14.99 -30.36
CA ALA A 75 -3.11 -14.46 -31.71
C ALA A 75 -4.37 -13.66 -32.12
N ASP A 76 -5.57 -14.05 -31.66
CA ASP A 76 -6.78 -13.25 -31.85
C ASP A 76 -6.66 -11.85 -31.24
N CYS A 77 -6.14 -11.76 -30.01
CA CYS A 77 -5.94 -10.45 -29.37
C CYS A 77 -4.93 -9.60 -30.14
N ALA A 78 -3.87 -10.19 -30.69
CA ALA A 78 -2.92 -9.48 -31.53
C ALA A 78 -3.55 -9.00 -32.86
N ARG A 79 -4.47 -9.77 -33.43
CA ARG A 79 -5.19 -9.44 -34.68
C ARG A 79 -6.36 -8.45 -34.50
N SER A 80 -6.73 -8.13 -33.26
CA SER A 80 -7.83 -7.21 -32.94
C SER A 80 -7.67 -5.79 -33.50
N GLY A 81 -6.43 -5.40 -33.84
CA GLY A 81 -6.10 -4.07 -34.36
C GLY A 81 -5.92 -2.98 -33.30
N VAL A 82 -6.35 -3.21 -32.05
CA VAL A 82 -6.22 -2.25 -30.94
C VAL A 82 -5.91 -2.97 -29.63
N ALA A 83 -4.62 -3.21 -29.39
CA ALA A 83 -4.12 -3.93 -28.21
C ALA A 83 -4.53 -3.31 -26.86
N SER A 84 -4.91 -2.03 -26.82
CA SER A 84 -5.35 -1.37 -25.57
C SER A 84 -6.78 -1.72 -25.13
N ARG A 85 -7.58 -2.37 -26.00
CA ARG A 85 -9.01 -2.67 -25.74
C ARG A 85 -9.32 -4.16 -25.63
N VAL A 86 -8.35 -5.03 -25.88
CA VAL A 86 -8.48 -6.47 -25.65
C VAL A 86 -7.22 -7.02 -25.02
N ARG A 87 -7.38 -7.95 -24.08
CA ARG A 87 -6.27 -8.67 -23.47
C ARG A 87 -6.69 -10.10 -23.16
N PHE A 88 -5.89 -11.07 -23.61
CA PHE A 88 -6.01 -12.44 -23.13
C PHE A 88 -5.05 -12.65 -21.95
N VAL A 89 -5.56 -13.24 -20.89
CA VAL A 89 -4.82 -13.61 -19.68
C VAL A 89 -4.70 -15.14 -19.67
N PRO A 90 -3.49 -15.69 -19.87
CA PRO A 90 -3.27 -17.13 -19.84
C PRO A 90 -3.42 -17.72 -18.43
N TYR A 91 -3.72 -19.03 -18.39
CA TYR A 91 -3.81 -19.82 -17.17
C TYR A 91 -2.58 -19.67 -16.27
N GLY A 92 -2.80 -19.35 -14.99
CA GLY A 92 -1.75 -19.23 -13.98
C GLY A 92 -0.83 -18.01 -14.11
N SER A 93 -1.10 -17.12 -15.08
CA SER A 93 -0.25 -15.96 -15.34
C SER A 93 -0.46 -14.83 -14.32
N GLU A 94 -1.70 -14.59 -13.91
CA GLU A 94 -2.03 -13.65 -12.84
C GLU A 94 -1.81 -14.31 -11.47
N LYS A 95 -1.33 -13.52 -10.52
CA LYS A 95 -0.99 -13.99 -9.17
C LYS A 95 -1.51 -13.02 -8.13
N THR A 96 -2.07 -13.56 -7.06
CA THR A 96 -2.33 -12.80 -5.83
C THR A 96 -1.40 -13.31 -4.75
N ARG A 97 -0.55 -12.43 -4.22
CA ARG A 97 0.41 -12.78 -3.14
C ARG A 97 1.30 -14.00 -3.48
N GLY A 98 1.63 -14.17 -4.76
CA GLY A 98 2.43 -15.29 -5.25
C GLY A 98 1.64 -16.54 -5.65
N GLU A 99 0.38 -16.65 -5.24
CA GLU A 99 -0.51 -17.76 -5.63
C GLU A 99 -1.14 -17.50 -7.01
N PRO A 100 -1.05 -18.46 -7.95
CA PRO A 100 -1.55 -18.28 -9.30
C PRO A 100 -3.08 -18.35 -9.36
N HIS A 101 -3.65 -17.54 -10.25
CA HIS A 101 -5.05 -17.63 -10.67
C HIS A 101 -5.17 -18.74 -11.72
N LEU A 102 -5.86 -19.82 -11.38
CA LEU A 102 -6.04 -20.99 -12.23
C LEU A 102 -7.22 -20.82 -13.19
N GLU A 103 -7.17 -19.74 -13.97
CA GLU A 103 -8.19 -19.34 -14.93
C GLU A 103 -7.58 -18.71 -16.19
N GLU A 104 -8.33 -18.74 -17.28
CA GLU A 104 -8.07 -17.94 -18.48
C GLU A 104 -9.11 -16.83 -18.60
N VAL A 105 -8.69 -15.62 -19.00
CA VAL A 105 -9.61 -14.47 -19.11
C VAL A 105 -9.45 -13.79 -20.46
N LEU A 106 -10.56 -13.51 -21.14
CA LEU A 106 -10.59 -12.62 -22.31
C LEU A 106 -11.17 -11.27 -21.91
N GLN A 107 -10.33 -10.27 -21.64
CA GLN A 107 -10.77 -8.93 -21.25
C GLN A 107 -11.10 -8.11 -22.49
N LEU A 108 -12.32 -7.56 -22.55
CA LEU A 108 -12.86 -6.76 -23.64
C LEU A 108 -13.32 -5.42 -23.11
N ARG A 109 -12.61 -4.35 -23.44
CA ARG A 109 -13.05 -2.99 -23.12
C ARG A 109 -14.14 -2.55 -24.10
N ASP A 110 -15.11 -1.78 -23.63
CA ASP A 110 -16.13 -1.18 -24.50
C ASP A 110 -15.48 -0.45 -25.71
N GLY A 111 -16.19 -0.47 -26.84
CA GLY A 111 -15.70 -0.01 -28.14
C GLY A 111 -14.98 -1.07 -28.97
N ILE A 112 -14.57 -2.21 -28.40
CA ILE A 112 -14.00 -3.34 -29.17
C ILE A 112 -14.97 -3.90 -30.22
N TYR A 113 -16.27 -3.89 -29.91
CA TYR A 113 -17.33 -4.44 -30.76
C TYR A 113 -17.51 -3.69 -32.09
N ASN A 114 -17.12 -2.42 -32.13
CA ASN A 114 -17.26 -1.55 -33.30
C ASN A 114 -16.02 -1.57 -34.22
N MET A 115 -15.01 -2.39 -33.92
CA MET A 115 -13.73 -2.39 -34.65
C MET A 115 -13.62 -3.60 -35.57
N GLY A 116 -13.26 -3.34 -36.84
CA GLY A 116 -13.06 -4.35 -37.89
C GLY A 116 -11.74 -5.13 -37.75
N GLY A 117 -11.53 -5.80 -36.62
CA GLY A 117 -10.38 -6.68 -36.40
C GLY A 117 -10.46 -7.95 -37.25
N ASN A 118 -9.30 -8.55 -37.58
CA ASN A 118 -9.25 -9.83 -38.31
C ASN A 118 -9.37 -11.00 -37.33
N TRP A 119 -10.52 -11.09 -36.68
CA TRP A 119 -10.83 -12.13 -35.70
C TRP A 119 -11.01 -13.49 -36.38
N SER A 120 -10.62 -14.55 -35.68
CA SER A 120 -11.12 -15.89 -36.00
C SER A 120 -12.65 -15.94 -35.88
N LEU A 121 -13.27 -16.96 -36.49
CA LEU A 121 -14.72 -17.13 -36.45
C LEU A 121 -15.23 -17.22 -35.00
N GLU A 122 -14.61 -18.05 -34.16
CA GLU A 122 -15.06 -18.26 -32.78
C GLU A 122 -14.89 -17.00 -31.93
N ALA A 123 -13.81 -16.25 -32.13
CA ALA A 123 -13.60 -14.98 -31.44
C ALA A 123 -14.61 -13.92 -31.89
N GLY A 124 -14.86 -13.81 -33.20
CA GLY A 124 -15.85 -12.88 -33.75
C GLY A 124 -17.26 -13.18 -33.23
N GLU A 125 -17.68 -14.45 -33.23
CA GLU A 125 -18.98 -14.86 -32.71
C GLU A 125 -19.13 -14.60 -31.21
N LEU A 126 -18.09 -14.85 -30.41
CA LEU A 126 -18.09 -14.51 -28.99
C LEU A 126 -18.22 -13.00 -28.78
N ILE A 127 -17.43 -12.20 -29.49
CA ILE A 127 -17.47 -10.73 -29.39
C ILE A 127 -18.88 -10.21 -29.73
N CYS A 128 -19.47 -10.66 -30.83
CA CYS A 128 -20.83 -10.30 -31.22
C CYS A 128 -21.87 -10.71 -30.17
N ALA A 129 -21.74 -11.90 -29.57
CA ALA A 129 -22.65 -12.35 -28.52
C ALA A 129 -22.60 -11.45 -27.27
N LEU A 130 -21.41 -10.96 -26.91
CA LEU A 130 -21.19 -10.17 -25.70
C LEU A 130 -21.59 -8.70 -25.82
N GLU A 131 -21.64 -8.11 -27.02
CA GLU A 131 -21.91 -6.68 -27.22
C GLU A 131 -23.22 -6.21 -26.57
N ASN A 132 -24.30 -6.97 -26.80
CA ASN A 132 -25.62 -6.67 -26.23
C ASN A 132 -25.64 -6.85 -24.72
N LEU A 133 -24.93 -7.87 -24.21
CA LEU A 133 -24.84 -8.13 -22.78
C LEU A 133 -24.06 -7.02 -22.07
N HIS A 134 -22.92 -6.61 -22.62
CA HIS A 134 -22.11 -5.48 -22.14
C HIS A 134 -22.94 -4.20 -22.07
N SER A 135 -23.66 -3.87 -23.15
CA SER A 135 -24.53 -2.69 -23.19
C SER A 135 -25.64 -2.74 -22.13
N THR A 136 -26.22 -3.92 -21.90
CA THR A 136 -27.26 -4.11 -20.87
C THR A 136 -26.68 -3.96 -19.46
N CYS A 137 -25.51 -4.56 -19.19
CA CYS A 137 -24.81 -4.42 -17.91
C CYS A 137 -24.44 -2.96 -17.62
N SER A 138 -24.05 -2.18 -18.63
CA SER A 138 -23.77 -0.75 -18.47
C SER A 138 -25.00 0.05 -18.01
N VAL A 139 -26.18 -0.24 -18.56
CA VAL A 139 -27.44 0.41 -18.12
C VAL A 139 -27.76 0.03 -16.67
N ILE A 140 -27.69 -1.27 -16.33
CA ILE A 140 -27.92 -1.75 -14.96
C ILE A 140 -26.95 -1.07 -13.98
N HIS A 141 -25.67 -1.02 -14.33
CA HIS A 141 -24.63 -0.39 -13.54
C HIS A 141 -24.91 1.10 -13.25
N CYS A 142 -25.33 1.87 -14.25
CA CYS A 142 -25.69 3.27 -14.04
C CYS A 142 -26.83 3.41 -13.01
N THR A 143 -27.88 2.60 -13.12
CA THR A 143 -28.98 2.59 -12.14
C THR A 143 -28.48 2.22 -10.74
N LEU A 144 -27.66 1.18 -10.59
CA LEU A 144 -27.12 0.79 -9.28
C LEU A 144 -26.30 1.92 -8.64
N LEU A 145 -25.48 2.61 -9.42
CA LEU A 145 -24.71 3.77 -8.95
C LEU A 145 -25.59 4.95 -8.55
N GLU A 146 -26.67 5.23 -9.28
CA GLU A 146 -27.64 6.29 -8.94
C GLU A 146 -28.39 5.99 -7.64
N CYS A 147 -28.88 4.75 -7.49
CA CYS A 147 -29.53 4.29 -6.26
C CYS A 147 -28.58 4.39 -5.06
N LEU A 148 -27.33 3.94 -5.23
CA LEU A 148 -26.32 4.00 -4.18
C LEU A 148 -25.97 5.44 -3.80
N SER A 149 -25.76 6.30 -4.80
CA SER A 149 -25.44 7.73 -4.58
C SER A 149 -26.55 8.43 -3.81
N SER A 150 -27.81 8.14 -4.17
CA SER A 150 -28.99 8.71 -3.51
C SER A 150 -29.14 8.19 -2.08
N SER A 151 -29.00 6.88 -1.88
CA SER A 151 -29.11 6.23 -0.56
C SER A 151 -27.99 6.63 0.40
N LEU A 152 -26.81 7.01 -0.10
CA LEU A 152 -25.70 7.52 0.70
C LEU A 152 -25.69 9.05 0.82
N HIS A 153 -26.66 9.74 0.19
CA HIS A 153 -26.74 11.20 0.15
C HIS A 153 -25.45 11.86 -0.33
N LEU A 154 -24.81 11.29 -1.36
CA LEU A 154 -23.59 11.86 -1.93
C LEU A 154 -23.89 13.22 -2.58
N THR A 155 -22.96 14.16 -2.45
CA THR A 155 -23.05 15.50 -3.05
C THR A 155 -23.15 15.48 -4.57
N ARG A 156 -22.67 14.39 -5.19
CA ARG A 156 -22.68 14.15 -6.62
C ARG A 156 -22.98 12.67 -6.88
N SER A 157 -23.61 12.37 -8.01
CA SER A 157 -23.82 10.97 -8.41
C SER A 157 -22.50 10.32 -8.85
N LEU A 158 -22.27 9.07 -8.43
CA LEU A 158 -21.19 8.23 -8.92
C LEU A 158 -21.29 7.98 -10.43
N THR A 159 -22.47 8.10 -11.06
CA THR A 159 -22.59 8.00 -12.52
C THR A 159 -21.89 9.14 -13.25
N SER A 160 -21.72 10.30 -12.62
CA SER A 160 -21.06 11.45 -13.24
C SER A 160 -19.57 11.23 -13.54
N ILE A 161 -18.95 10.24 -12.90
CA ILE A 161 -17.53 9.89 -13.05
C ILE A 161 -17.33 8.54 -13.75
N HIS A 162 -18.39 7.91 -14.26
CA HIS A 162 -18.32 6.66 -14.99
C HIS A 162 -18.87 6.85 -16.39
N ARG A 163 -18.20 6.25 -17.37
CA ARG A 163 -18.65 6.18 -18.75
C ARG A 163 -18.59 4.74 -19.24
N LYS A 164 -19.44 4.42 -20.22
CA LYS A 164 -19.49 3.08 -20.81
C LYS A 164 -18.15 2.68 -21.42
N GLU A 165 -17.44 3.63 -22.03
CA GLU A 165 -16.13 3.41 -22.66
C GLU A 165 -15.04 2.98 -21.68
N ASN A 166 -15.28 3.14 -20.37
CA ASN A 166 -14.38 2.72 -19.29
C ASN A 166 -14.94 1.52 -18.50
N SER A 167 -15.73 0.69 -19.19
CA SER A 167 -16.20 -0.60 -18.71
C SER A 167 -15.60 -1.75 -19.53
N TYR A 168 -15.58 -2.91 -18.90
CA TYR A 168 -14.94 -4.11 -19.41
C TYR A 168 -15.90 -5.28 -19.25
N PHE A 169 -15.88 -6.17 -20.23
CA PHE A 169 -16.51 -7.47 -20.16
C PHE A 169 -15.42 -8.53 -20.27
N ALA A 170 -15.45 -9.54 -19.42
CA ALA A 170 -14.40 -10.52 -19.31
C ALA A 170 -14.96 -11.91 -19.03
N PRO A 171 -15.28 -12.65 -20.10
CA PRO A 171 -15.47 -14.08 -19.97
C PRO A 171 -14.23 -14.73 -19.36
N THR A 172 -14.48 -15.61 -18.40
CA THR A 172 -13.46 -16.29 -17.61
C THR A 172 -13.71 -17.78 -17.69
N TYR A 173 -12.66 -18.55 -17.98
CA TYR A 173 -12.70 -20.00 -18.08
C TYR A 173 -11.85 -20.65 -16.99
N PHE A 174 -12.43 -21.62 -16.30
CA PHE A 174 -11.77 -22.47 -15.33
C PHE A 174 -11.55 -23.84 -15.94
N ALA A 175 -10.29 -24.17 -16.20
CA ALA A 175 -9.89 -25.50 -16.67
C ALA A 175 -10.15 -26.57 -15.58
N PRO A 176 -10.42 -27.82 -15.97
CA PRO A 176 -10.59 -28.90 -15.01
C PRO A 176 -9.26 -29.22 -14.32
N CYS A 177 -9.28 -29.30 -12.98
CA CYS A 177 -8.13 -29.76 -12.20
C CYS A 177 -8.23 -31.28 -12.01
N HIS A 178 -7.20 -32.00 -12.44
CA HIS A 178 -7.16 -33.47 -12.40
C HIS A 178 -6.11 -34.04 -11.44
N HIS A 179 -5.19 -33.22 -10.91
CA HIS A 179 -3.95 -33.74 -10.30
C HIS A 179 -3.74 -33.31 -8.84
N ASP A 180 -4.31 -32.18 -8.42
CA ASP A 180 -4.26 -31.75 -7.02
C ASP A 180 -5.67 -31.86 -6.42
N GLU A 181 -5.79 -32.30 -5.16
CA GLU A 181 -7.02 -32.16 -4.35
C GLU A 181 -7.44 -30.68 -4.15
N ASN A 182 -6.74 -29.76 -4.79
CA ASN A 182 -6.95 -28.33 -4.74
C ASN A 182 -8.17 -27.92 -5.58
N ILE A 183 -9.26 -27.65 -4.88
CA ILE A 183 -10.49 -27.07 -5.43
C ILE A 183 -10.39 -25.56 -5.62
N LEU A 184 -9.40 -24.88 -5.04
CA LEU A 184 -9.20 -23.44 -5.21
C LEU A 184 -8.81 -23.14 -6.67
N ARG A 185 -9.40 -22.09 -7.23
CA ARG A 185 -9.10 -21.59 -8.58
C ARG A 185 -8.55 -20.19 -8.54
N VAL A 186 -9.21 -19.31 -7.78
CA VAL A 186 -8.76 -17.94 -7.59
C VAL A 186 -8.61 -17.72 -6.09
N PRO A 187 -7.42 -17.34 -5.59
CA PRO A 187 -7.18 -17.10 -4.18
C PRO A 187 -7.94 -15.88 -3.64
N VAL A 188 -7.98 -15.73 -2.31
CA VAL A 188 -8.70 -14.64 -1.65
C VAL A 188 -8.14 -13.28 -2.07
N HIS A 189 -8.96 -12.43 -2.67
CA HIS A 189 -8.55 -11.12 -3.16
C HIS A 189 -9.68 -10.09 -3.07
N ILE A 190 -9.35 -8.87 -3.50
CA ILE A 190 -10.24 -7.72 -3.61
C ILE A 190 -10.04 -7.13 -5.00
N ASP A 191 -11.12 -6.82 -5.70
CA ASP A 191 -11.03 -6.23 -7.03
C ASP A 191 -10.63 -4.76 -7.00
N PRO A 192 -9.75 -4.31 -7.92
CA PRO A 192 -9.41 -2.90 -8.08
C PRO A 192 -10.46 -2.13 -8.93
N THR A 193 -11.74 -2.50 -8.84
CA THR A 193 -12.84 -1.97 -9.66
C THR A 193 -13.75 -1.04 -8.85
N THR A 194 -14.71 -0.39 -9.51
CA THR A 194 -15.87 0.21 -8.83
C THR A 194 -16.87 -0.89 -8.48
N MET A 195 -17.46 -1.53 -9.48
CA MET A 195 -18.33 -2.70 -9.30
C MET A 195 -17.94 -3.78 -10.30
N LEU A 196 -18.05 -5.04 -9.87
CA LEU A 196 -17.98 -6.22 -10.72
C LEU A 196 -19.31 -6.96 -10.67
N PHE A 197 -19.84 -7.33 -11.83
CA PHE A 197 -20.98 -8.23 -11.99
C PHE A 197 -20.45 -9.59 -12.41
N ASN A 198 -20.78 -10.62 -11.63
CA ASN A 198 -20.41 -11.99 -11.89
C ASN A 198 -21.68 -12.79 -12.23
N PHE A 199 -21.73 -13.32 -13.45
CA PHE A 199 -22.74 -14.29 -13.88
C PHE A 199 -22.10 -15.68 -13.84
N PRO A 200 -22.31 -16.48 -12.77
CA PRO A 200 -21.74 -17.80 -12.67
C PRO A 200 -22.47 -18.81 -13.56
N ASP A 201 -21.78 -19.88 -13.94
CA ASP A 201 -22.42 -21.07 -14.50
C ASP A 201 -23.09 -21.93 -13.42
N SER A 202 -23.65 -23.07 -13.83
CA SER A 202 -24.37 -24.00 -12.95
C SER A 202 -23.52 -24.64 -11.84
N HIS A 203 -22.19 -24.58 -11.93
CA HIS A 203 -21.29 -25.11 -10.88
C HIS A 203 -20.86 -24.04 -9.87
N GLY A 204 -21.22 -22.76 -10.10
CA GLY A 204 -21.12 -21.63 -9.17
C GLY A 204 -20.09 -21.72 -8.05
N GLY A 205 -18.87 -21.27 -8.32
CA GLY A 205 -17.72 -21.43 -7.41
C GLY A 205 -17.37 -20.22 -6.54
N LEU A 206 -18.07 -19.09 -6.72
CA LEU A 206 -17.76 -17.83 -6.05
C LEU A 206 -18.22 -17.86 -4.59
N LYS A 207 -17.31 -17.53 -3.67
CA LYS A 207 -17.55 -17.35 -2.24
C LYS A 207 -17.10 -15.98 -1.77
N VAL A 208 -17.91 -15.34 -0.92
CA VAL A 208 -17.67 -13.98 -0.42
C VAL A 208 -17.58 -14.01 1.10
N ALA A 209 -16.71 -13.19 1.67
CA ALA A 209 -16.57 -13.06 3.12
C ALA A 209 -17.81 -12.39 3.75
N ASP A 210 -18.26 -12.92 4.88
CA ASP A 210 -19.21 -12.23 5.76
C ASP A 210 -18.47 -11.17 6.58
N LEU A 211 -18.83 -9.90 6.35
CA LEU A 211 -18.19 -8.76 6.98
C LEU A 211 -19.13 -8.02 7.96
N ARG A 212 -20.34 -8.52 8.28
CA ARG A 212 -21.34 -7.81 9.09
C ARG A 212 -20.77 -7.27 10.40
N ASN A 213 -20.00 -8.11 11.10
CA ASN A 213 -19.43 -7.78 12.41
C ASN A 213 -18.01 -7.19 12.33
N ARG A 214 -17.64 -6.60 11.18
CA ARG A 214 -16.30 -6.08 10.93
C ARG A 214 -16.33 -4.60 10.59
N ALA A 215 -15.39 -3.86 11.16
CA ALA A 215 -15.19 -2.43 10.92
C ALA A 215 -13.72 -2.15 10.56
N GLY A 216 -13.47 -1.00 9.92
CA GLY A 216 -12.12 -0.54 9.60
C GLY A 216 -11.61 -0.92 8.20
N ASN A 217 -10.31 -0.72 7.98
CA ASN A 217 -9.63 -1.11 6.74
C ASN A 217 -9.38 -2.63 6.75
N LEU A 218 -10.31 -3.38 6.18
CA LEU A 218 -10.21 -4.84 6.11
C LEU A 218 -9.26 -5.25 4.98
N SER A 219 -8.17 -5.92 5.33
CA SER A 219 -7.26 -6.49 4.32
C SER A 219 -7.77 -7.86 3.86
N ALA A 220 -7.49 -8.24 2.62
CA ALA A 220 -7.82 -9.59 2.14
C ALA A 220 -7.17 -10.69 3.00
N VAL A 221 -5.95 -10.46 3.51
CA VAL A 221 -5.19 -11.42 4.33
C VAL A 221 -5.84 -11.60 5.70
N GLU A 222 -6.18 -10.51 6.36
CA GLU A 222 -6.85 -10.53 7.66
C GLU A 222 -8.22 -11.19 7.56
N VAL A 223 -9.00 -10.81 6.53
CA VAL A 223 -10.32 -11.38 6.28
C VAL A 223 -10.22 -12.87 5.96
N GLN A 224 -9.24 -13.29 5.14
CA GLN A 224 -8.99 -14.70 4.87
C GLN A 224 -8.78 -15.52 6.16
N LYS A 225 -8.02 -14.98 7.13
CA LYS A 225 -7.72 -15.68 8.39
C LYS A 225 -8.88 -15.74 9.37
N THR A 226 -9.79 -14.77 9.31
CA THR A 226 -10.71 -14.53 10.44
C THR A 226 -12.18 -14.54 10.05
N ALA A 227 -12.53 -14.34 8.77
CA ALA A 227 -13.91 -14.25 8.32
C ALA A 227 -14.43 -15.60 7.82
N MET A 228 -15.73 -15.83 8.03
CA MET A 228 -16.44 -16.90 7.35
C MET A 228 -16.68 -16.50 5.90
N PHE A 229 -16.47 -17.42 4.97
CA PHE A 229 -16.82 -17.23 3.57
C PHE A 229 -18.09 -18.02 3.24
N ILE A 230 -19.07 -17.32 2.70
CA ILE A 230 -20.37 -17.88 2.34
C ILE A 230 -20.45 -18.10 0.82
N PRO A 231 -21.05 -19.22 0.37
CA PRO A 231 -21.44 -19.38 -1.04
C PRO A 231 -22.40 -18.28 -1.44
N THR A 232 -22.21 -17.71 -2.63
CA THR A 232 -23.08 -16.64 -3.13
C THR A 232 -24.53 -17.10 -3.32
N GLY A 233 -24.75 -18.38 -3.64
CA GLY A 233 -26.09 -18.97 -3.76
C GLY A 233 -26.89 -18.44 -4.96
N CYS A 234 -26.20 -17.95 -5.99
CA CYS A 234 -26.80 -17.36 -7.19
C CYS A 234 -27.69 -18.37 -7.93
N GLN A 235 -28.93 -17.97 -8.23
CA GLN A 235 -29.89 -18.79 -8.97
C GLN A 235 -29.90 -18.44 -10.47
N PRO A 236 -30.45 -19.31 -11.34
CA PRO A 236 -30.71 -18.93 -12.74
C PRO A 236 -31.52 -17.64 -12.82
N GLY A 237 -31.10 -16.71 -13.69
CA GLY A 237 -31.70 -15.37 -13.77
C GLY A 237 -31.26 -14.39 -12.66
N GLU A 238 -30.22 -14.72 -11.90
CA GLU A 238 -29.54 -13.80 -11.00
C GLU A 238 -28.06 -13.60 -11.41
N PHE A 239 -27.46 -12.53 -10.91
CA PHE A 239 -26.01 -12.35 -10.92
C PHE A 239 -25.53 -11.74 -9.60
N VAL A 240 -24.24 -11.84 -9.31
CA VAL A 240 -23.64 -11.29 -8.09
C VAL A 240 -23.00 -9.94 -8.41
N VAL A 241 -23.29 -8.93 -7.60
CA VAL A 241 -22.55 -7.66 -7.58
C VAL A 241 -21.50 -7.73 -6.49
N LEU A 242 -20.26 -7.42 -6.84
CA LEU A 242 -19.14 -7.23 -5.92
C LEU A 242 -18.72 -5.75 -5.96
N ALA A 243 -18.67 -5.10 -4.80
CA ALA A 243 -18.08 -3.78 -4.64
C ALA A 243 -16.56 -3.91 -4.67
N GLY A 244 -15.90 -3.21 -5.58
CA GLY A 244 -14.45 -3.18 -5.63
C GLY A 244 -13.86 -2.13 -4.68
N ASN A 245 -12.53 -2.13 -4.58
CA ASN A 245 -11.80 -1.21 -3.70
C ASN A 245 -11.96 0.26 -4.13
N LEU A 246 -12.18 0.56 -5.42
CA LEU A 246 -12.42 1.94 -5.86
C LEU A 246 -13.77 2.45 -5.35
N LEU A 247 -14.83 1.63 -5.39
CA LEU A 247 -16.13 2.04 -4.88
C LEU A 247 -16.08 2.37 -3.40
N ARG A 248 -15.43 1.52 -2.60
CA ARG A 248 -15.21 1.79 -1.17
C ARG A 248 -14.56 3.17 -0.91
N ARG A 249 -13.63 3.59 -1.78
CA ARG A 249 -12.94 4.89 -1.65
C ARG A 249 -13.80 6.05 -2.14
N LEU A 250 -14.63 5.82 -3.16
CA LEU A 250 -15.55 6.81 -3.73
C LEU A 250 -16.81 7.00 -2.87
N ALA A 251 -17.28 5.95 -2.22
CA ALA A 251 -18.54 5.90 -1.49
C ALA A 251 -18.28 5.48 -0.03
N GLY A 252 -18.18 6.49 0.85
CA GLY A 252 -17.96 6.28 2.27
C GLY A 252 -19.00 5.35 2.90
N GLY A 253 -18.54 4.46 3.79
CA GLY A 253 -19.39 3.51 4.49
C GLY A 253 -19.64 2.19 3.75
N ILE A 254 -19.25 2.06 2.48
CA ILE A 254 -19.35 0.81 1.73
C ILE A 254 -18.10 -0.07 1.94
N LYS A 255 -18.28 -1.38 2.09
CA LYS A 255 -17.17 -2.34 2.11
C LYS A 255 -16.87 -2.82 0.69
N HIS A 256 -15.61 -3.15 0.40
CA HIS A 256 -15.30 -3.94 -0.78
C HIS A 256 -15.59 -5.42 -0.49
N ALA A 257 -15.90 -6.20 -1.53
CA ALA A 257 -16.02 -7.64 -1.41
C ALA A 257 -14.62 -8.28 -1.28
N VAL A 258 -14.44 -9.10 -0.25
CA VAL A 258 -13.31 -10.03 -0.18
C VAL A 258 -13.83 -11.40 -0.59
N HIS A 259 -13.25 -12.00 -1.61
CA HIS A 259 -13.83 -13.19 -2.22
C HIS A 259 -12.77 -14.10 -2.85
N TYR A 260 -13.16 -15.34 -3.13
CA TYR A 260 -12.35 -16.34 -3.82
C TYR A 260 -13.24 -17.26 -4.65
N ILE A 261 -12.62 -18.09 -5.50
CA ILE A 261 -13.33 -19.06 -6.34
C ILE A 261 -12.79 -20.45 -6.07
N GLU A 262 -13.69 -21.38 -5.75
CA GLU A 262 -13.43 -22.81 -5.68
C GLU A 262 -14.31 -23.55 -6.68
N ARG A 263 -13.79 -24.61 -7.29
CA ARG A 263 -14.56 -25.51 -8.16
C ARG A 263 -14.28 -26.96 -7.83
N PRO A 264 -15.30 -27.85 -7.86
CA PRO A 264 -15.11 -29.27 -7.63
C PRO A 264 -14.01 -29.88 -8.52
N LEU A 265 -13.34 -30.93 -8.02
CA LEU A 265 -12.34 -31.67 -8.79
C LEU A 265 -12.91 -32.20 -10.10
N GLY A 266 -12.11 -32.13 -11.17
CA GLY A 266 -12.53 -32.53 -12.52
C GLY A 266 -13.58 -31.62 -13.18
N SER A 267 -14.16 -30.65 -12.47
CA SER A 267 -15.11 -29.72 -13.07
C SER A 267 -14.39 -28.59 -13.82
N SER A 268 -14.92 -28.25 -14.98
CA SER A 268 -14.56 -27.04 -15.73
C SER A 268 -15.75 -26.09 -15.76
N GLY A 269 -15.55 -24.86 -16.19
CA GLY A 269 -16.66 -23.99 -16.56
C GLY A 269 -16.32 -22.53 -16.60
N PHE A 270 -17.35 -21.69 -16.50
CA PHE A 270 -17.27 -20.32 -16.96
C PHE A 270 -17.92 -19.34 -16.00
N HIS A 271 -17.33 -18.16 -15.86
CA HIS A 271 -18.00 -16.98 -15.35
C HIS A 271 -18.01 -15.91 -16.45
N LEU A 272 -19.12 -15.19 -16.60
CA LEU A 272 -19.14 -13.96 -17.38
C LEU A 272 -18.99 -12.79 -16.40
N ASN A 273 -17.92 -12.02 -16.51
CA ASN A 273 -17.68 -10.89 -15.64
C ASN A 273 -17.87 -9.57 -16.40
N TYR A 274 -18.47 -8.58 -15.77
CA TYR A 274 -18.50 -7.20 -16.23
C TYR A 274 -18.00 -6.30 -15.12
N TRP A 275 -17.13 -5.34 -15.40
CA TRP A 275 -16.74 -4.37 -14.38
C TRP A 275 -16.50 -2.98 -14.94
N THR A 276 -16.46 -2.03 -14.03
CA THR A 276 -16.20 -0.62 -14.34
C THR A 276 -15.07 -0.07 -13.49
N VAL A 277 -14.40 0.94 -14.04
CA VAL A 277 -13.51 1.83 -13.31
C VAL A 277 -13.94 3.27 -13.64
N PRO A 278 -13.71 4.24 -12.74
CA PRO A 278 -14.10 5.61 -13.00
C PRO A 278 -13.13 6.27 -13.99
N ASP A 279 -13.60 7.33 -14.64
CA ASP A 279 -12.77 8.20 -15.46
C ASP A 279 -11.91 9.08 -14.56
N MET A 280 -10.62 8.73 -14.49
CA MET A 280 -9.66 9.34 -13.57
C MET A 280 -9.52 10.86 -13.73
N ASP A 281 -9.66 11.38 -14.95
CA ASP A 281 -9.54 12.81 -15.24
C ASP A 281 -10.83 13.62 -14.98
N THR A 282 -11.95 12.95 -14.68
CA THR A 282 -13.23 13.64 -14.50
C THR A 282 -13.26 14.43 -13.19
N PRO A 283 -13.75 15.67 -13.17
CA PRO A 283 -13.91 16.43 -11.93
C PRO A 283 -14.95 15.84 -10.97
N CYS A 284 -14.60 15.75 -9.69
CA CYS A 284 -15.48 15.34 -8.59
C CYS A 284 -15.31 16.24 -7.35
N ASP A 285 -16.25 16.14 -6.42
CA ASP A 285 -16.34 16.92 -5.18
C ASP A 285 -16.84 16.09 -3.97
N PHE A 286 -16.71 14.75 -4.02
CA PHE A 286 -17.16 13.83 -2.96
C PHE A 286 -16.56 14.14 -1.59
N GLY A 287 -15.35 14.73 -1.55
CA GLY A 287 -14.65 15.13 -0.32
C GLY A 287 -14.66 16.64 -0.05
N GLY A 288 -15.71 17.36 -0.47
CA GLY A 288 -15.90 18.80 -0.17
C GLY A 288 -14.94 19.76 -0.91
N LYS A 289 -14.06 19.26 -1.76
CA LYS A 289 -13.14 20.05 -2.59
C LYS A 289 -13.16 19.53 -4.02
N ARG A 290 -13.29 20.45 -4.99
CA ARG A 290 -13.33 20.15 -6.43
C ARG A 290 -11.94 19.79 -6.94
N GLU A 291 -11.81 18.60 -7.52
CA GLU A 291 -10.56 18.05 -8.09
C GLU A 291 -10.87 16.93 -9.09
N THR A 292 -9.87 16.24 -9.67
CA THR A 292 -10.10 15.06 -10.52
C THR A 292 -10.31 13.80 -9.68
N VAL A 293 -11.01 12.78 -10.22
CA VAL A 293 -11.18 11.48 -9.56
C VAL A 293 -9.84 10.87 -9.18
N GLU A 294 -8.82 10.99 -10.03
CA GLU A 294 -7.47 10.53 -9.74
C GLU A 294 -6.94 11.20 -8.46
N LYS A 295 -7.04 12.52 -8.36
CA LYS A 295 -6.58 13.28 -7.19
C LYS A 295 -7.39 12.92 -5.95
N TYR A 296 -8.71 12.77 -6.09
CA TYR A 296 -9.59 12.34 -5.01
C TYR A 296 -9.23 10.95 -4.50
N LEU A 297 -9.03 9.99 -5.40
CA LEU A 297 -8.60 8.65 -5.03
C LEU A 297 -7.18 8.70 -4.45
N MET A 298 -6.28 9.54 -4.96
CA MET A 298 -4.96 9.74 -4.37
C MET A 298 -5.01 10.41 -2.98
N ARG A 299 -6.11 11.09 -2.61
CA ARG A 299 -6.35 11.42 -1.20
C ARG A 299 -6.41 10.13 -0.40
N ASN A 300 -5.94 10.20 0.83
CA ASN A 300 -5.86 9.04 1.72
C ASN A 300 -4.81 8.00 1.36
N ARG A 301 -3.77 8.34 0.57
CA ARG A 301 -2.58 7.50 0.53
C ARG A 301 -1.99 7.42 1.93
N ILE A 302 -1.90 6.19 2.42
CA ILE A 302 -1.36 5.91 3.75
C ILE A 302 0.15 5.77 3.61
N ILE A 303 0.89 6.57 4.37
CA ILE A 303 2.31 6.37 4.63
C ILE A 303 2.44 5.70 5.99
N VAL A 304 3.02 4.51 6.02
CA VAL A 304 3.36 3.84 7.27
C VAL A 304 4.72 4.33 7.71
N VAL A 305 4.84 4.72 8.99
CA VAL A 305 6.08 5.24 9.56
C VAL A 305 6.54 4.29 10.66
N LEU A 306 7.65 3.58 10.44
CA LEU A 306 8.31 2.80 11.49
C LEU A 306 9.10 3.72 12.42
N GLY A 307 9.26 3.29 13.68
CA GLY A 307 9.97 4.09 14.70
C GLY A 307 9.32 5.46 14.94
N SER A 308 7.98 5.54 14.84
CA SER A 308 7.23 6.80 14.83
C SER A 308 7.38 7.64 16.10
N THR A 309 7.68 7.02 17.23
CA THR A 309 7.91 7.72 18.51
C THR A 309 9.36 8.18 18.68
N GLY A 310 10.28 7.68 17.85
CA GLY A 310 11.68 8.10 17.83
C GLY A 310 11.90 9.37 17.01
N SER A 311 13.11 9.94 17.09
CA SER A 311 13.43 11.25 16.52
C SER A 311 13.18 11.35 15.00
N GLN A 312 13.57 10.33 14.25
CA GLN A 312 13.41 10.32 12.80
C GLN A 312 11.96 10.11 12.39
N GLY A 313 11.29 9.10 12.96
CA GLY A 313 9.90 8.79 12.65
C GLY A 313 8.98 9.94 13.02
N LYS A 314 9.12 10.53 14.22
CA LYS A 314 8.33 11.68 14.67
C LYS A 314 8.45 12.86 13.70
N GLY A 315 9.65 13.14 13.21
CA GLY A 315 9.87 14.20 12.24
C GLY A 315 9.18 13.91 10.88
N VAL A 316 9.19 12.65 10.43
CA VAL A 316 8.46 12.23 9.22
C VAL A 316 6.95 12.42 9.40
N VAL A 317 6.40 11.99 10.55
CA VAL A 317 4.98 12.20 10.89
C VAL A 317 4.64 13.69 10.85
N SER A 318 5.45 14.52 11.51
CA SER A 318 5.25 15.96 11.54
C SER A 318 5.25 16.60 10.16
N ALA A 319 6.17 16.19 9.26
CA ALA A 319 6.25 16.76 7.92
C ALA A 319 5.04 16.36 7.06
N LEU A 320 4.71 15.07 7.02
CA LEU A 320 3.59 14.53 6.23
C LEU A 320 2.22 15.07 6.65
N LEU A 321 2.07 15.47 7.91
CA LEU A 321 0.81 16.00 8.45
C LEU A 321 0.78 17.54 8.54
N SER A 322 1.87 18.22 8.19
CA SER A 322 1.94 19.68 8.24
C SER A 322 0.94 20.34 7.26
N ASP A 323 0.50 21.56 7.59
CA ASP A 323 -0.40 22.34 6.73
C ASP A 323 0.27 22.73 5.39
N ASP A 324 1.60 22.82 5.38
CA ASP A 324 2.40 23.11 4.19
C ASP A 324 2.65 21.87 3.31
N SER A 325 2.12 20.70 3.70
CA SER A 325 2.30 19.46 2.94
C SER A 325 1.72 19.58 1.53
N ARG A 326 2.52 19.20 0.52
CA ARG A 326 2.13 19.28 -0.90
C ARG A 326 0.97 18.34 -1.24
N GLU A 327 0.86 17.24 -0.50
CA GLU A 327 -0.21 16.24 -0.62
C GLU A 327 -0.89 15.97 0.72
N LEU A 328 -2.14 15.51 0.68
CA LEU A 328 -2.89 15.10 1.87
C LEU A 328 -2.60 13.62 2.19
N TRP A 329 -1.59 13.39 3.03
CA TRP A 329 -1.22 12.06 3.51
C TRP A 329 -2.04 11.65 4.73
N ASN A 330 -2.42 10.37 4.78
CA ASN A 330 -2.74 9.69 6.03
C ASN A 330 -1.47 9.05 6.56
N VAL A 331 -1.22 9.17 7.85
CA VAL A 331 -0.04 8.61 8.49
C VAL A 331 -0.46 7.50 9.45
N ARG A 332 0.09 6.31 9.22
CA ARG A 332 -0.03 5.18 10.15
C ARG A 332 1.28 5.07 10.92
N ALA A 333 1.27 5.58 12.14
CA ALA A 333 2.42 5.59 13.02
C ALA A 333 2.54 4.24 13.74
N VAL A 334 3.61 3.50 13.41
CA VAL A 334 3.90 2.19 14.01
C VAL A 334 4.69 2.36 15.30
N THR A 335 4.22 1.70 16.35
CA THR A 335 4.84 1.60 17.68
C THR A 335 4.70 0.16 18.18
N ARG A 336 5.51 -0.24 19.16
CA ARG A 336 5.35 -1.54 19.85
C ARG A 336 4.16 -1.53 20.81
N ASP A 337 3.88 -0.37 21.40
CA ASP A 337 2.76 -0.16 22.31
C ASP A 337 2.07 1.16 21.98
N VAL A 338 0.82 1.06 21.55
CA VAL A 338 -0.04 2.19 21.20
C VAL A 338 -0.50 2.97 22.42
N ASN A 339 -0.49 2.37 23.61
CA ASN A 339 -0.91 2.99 24.87
C ASN A 339 0.26 3.67 25.61
N SER A 340 1.49 3.51 25.13
CA SER A 340 2.66 4.14 25.75
C SER A 340 2.54 5.66 25.75
N ALA A 341 3.10 6.31 26.78
CA ALA A 341 3.08 7.78 26.89
C ALA A 341 3.66 8.48 25.65
N SER A 342 4.69 7.89 25.03
CA SER A 342 5.30 8.41 23.81
C SER A 342 4.37 8.35 22.58
N ALA A 343 3.62 7.26 22.42
CA ALA A 343 2.69 7.07 21.32
C ALA A 343 1.45 7.97 21.48
N GLN A 344 0.91 8.05 22.70
CA GLN A 344 -0.20 8.94 23.01
C GLN A 344 0.19 10.41 22.82
N ARG A 345 1.39 10.81 23.26
CA ARG A 345 1.90 12.16 23.02
C ARG A 345 2.10 12.45 21.53
N LEU A 346 2.61 11.50 20.73
CA LEU A 346 2.71 11.67 19.28
C LEU A 346 1.33 11.93 18.67
N LEU A 347 0.31 11.17 19.09
CA LEU A 347 -1.06 11.38 18.64
C LEU A 347 -1.58 12.76 19.05
N THR A 348 -1.41 13.17 20.31
CA THR A 348 -1.83 14.49 20.79
C THR A 348 -1.12 15.63 20.08
N ASP A 349 0.19 15.54 19.87
CA ASP A 349 1.03 16.60 19.31
C ASP A 349 0.74 16.85 17.80
N PHE A 350 0.39 15.80 17.02
CA PHE A 350 0.31 15.89 15.54
C PHE A 350 -1.01 15.43 14.94
N GLN A 351 -2.04 15.15 15.74
CA GLN A 351 -3.34 14.81 15.18
C GLN A 351 -3.92 16.00 14.41
N THR A 352 -4.55 15.71 13.29
CA THR A 352 -5.18 16.70 12.43
C THR A 352 -6.70 16.74 12.68
N PRO A 353 -7.41 17.84 12.38
CA PRO A 353 -8.85 17.95 12.59
C PRO A 353 -9.67 16.88 11.84
N ASP A 354 -9.13 16.38 10.72
CA ASP A 354 -9.69 15.33 9.87
C ASP A 354 -9.17 13.91 10.21
N HIS A 355 -8.52 13.74 11.36
CA HIS A 355 -8.07 12.45 11.91
C HIS A 355 -7.10 11.64 11.02
N ARG A 356 -6.12 12.32 10.40
CA ARG A 356 -5.17 11.70 9.46
C ARG A 356 -4.03 10.93 10.13
N LEU A 357 -3.85 11.05 11.44
CA LEU A 357 -2.88 10.26 12.20
C LEU A 357 -3.55 9.08 12.91
N SER A 358 -3.04 7.87 12.67
CA SER A 358 -3.46 6.64 13.34
C SER A 358 -2.27 5.92 13.97
N LEU A 359 -2.47 5.31 15.13
CA LEU A 359 -1.47 4.46 15.78
C LEU A 359 -1.72 2.99 15.42
N THR A 360 -0.66 2.23 15.19
CA THR A 360 -0.77 0.78 14.95
C THR A 360 0.35 0.06 15.67
N SER A 361 0.01 -1.06 16.32
CA SER A 361 1.00 -1.92 16.96
C SER A 361 1.64 -2.84 15.94
N ALA A 362 2.97 -2.89 15.89
CA ALA A 362 3.71 -3.94 15.19
C ALA A 362 5.11 -4.11 15.79
N ASN A 363 5.67 -5.31 15.63
CA ASN A 363 7.02 -5.65 16.00
C ASN A 363 7.81 -6.03 14.74
N VAL A 364 9.02 -5.48 14.57
CA VAL A 364 9.87 -5.75 13.40
C VAL A 364 10.33 -7.20 13.29
N LEU A 365 10.34 -7.94 14.41
CA LEU A 365 10.64 -9.37 14.45
C LEU A 365 9.40 -10.25 14.22
N ASP A 366 8.20 -9.66 14.12
CA ASP A 366 6.96 -10.35 13.79
C ASP A 366 6.45 -9.87 12.42
N ILE A 367 6.75 -10.67 11.39
CA ILE A 367 6.38 -10.37 10.00
C ILE A 367 4.87 -10.21 9.81
N GLU A 368 4.03 -10.95 10.54
CA GLU A 368 2.58 -10.86 10.38
C GLU A 368 2.08 -9.52 10.91
N SER A 369 2.60 -9.07 12.05
CA SER A 369 2.29 -7.76 12.60
C SER A 369 2.67 -6.62 11.64
N LEU A 370 3.81 -6.75 10.94
CA LEU A 370 4.25 -5.79 9.92
C LEU A 370 3.33 -5.82 8.69
N GLN A 371 2.93 -7.00 8.21
CA GLN A 371 2.00 -7.13 7.08
C GLN A 371 0.65 -6.48 7.39
N ASN A 372 0.14 -6.67 8.62
CA ASN A 372 -1.07 -5.99 9.08
C ASN A 372 -0.89 -4.46 9.11
N ALA A 373 0.24 -3.99 9.64
CA ALA A 373 0.56 -2.57 9.65
C ALA A 373 0.77 -1.98 8.25
N PHE A 374 1.22 -2.76 7.26
CA PHE A 374 1.51 -2.29 5.90
C PHE A 374 0.32 -2.41 4.96
N SER A 375 -0.72 -3.13 5.38
CA SER A 375 -1.91 -3.34 4.57
C SER A 375 -2.55 -2.04 4.07
N GLY A 376 -2.77 -1.98 2.76
CA GLY A 376 -3.39 -0.85 2.07
C GLY A 376 -2.54 0.43 2.05
N ALA A 377 -1.28 0.37 2.48
CA ALA A 377 -0.39 1.52 2.45
C ALA A 377 0.19 1.76 1.05
N TYR A 378 0.36 3.03 0.72
CA TYR A 378 1.03 3.44 -0.52
C TYR A 378 2.55 3.39 -0.34
N GLY A 379 3.03 3.92 0.78
CA GLY A 379 4.46 4.01 1.07
C GLY A 379 4.78 3.62 2.50
N VAL A 380 6.05 3.27 2.70
CA VAL A 380 6.60 2.98 4.03
C VAL A 380 7.85 3.83 4.21
N PHE A 381 7.92 4.56 5.32
CA PHE A 381 9.16 5.06 5.86
C PHE A 381 9.69 4.06 6.89
N ALA A 382 10.84 3.45 6.60
CA ALA A 382 11.48 2.45 7.44
C ALA A 382 12.74 3.02 8.13
N VAL A 383 12.87 2.68 9.41
CA VAL A 383 14.09 2.82 10.18
C VAL A 383 14.35 1.48 10.86
N THR A 384 15.61 1.05 10.89
CA THR A 384 16.05 -0.16 11.57
C THR A 384 16.91 0.23 12.77
N SER A 385 16.96 -0.64 13.78
CA SER A 385 17.73 -0.40 14.99
C SER A 385 18.33 -1.69 15.51
N GLU A 386 19.61 -1.61 15.83
CA GLU A 386 20.42 -2.57 16.56
C GLU A 386 19.87 -2.97 17.95
N ALA A 387 19.04 -2.14 18.58
CA ALA A 387 18.46 -2.36 19.92
C ALA A 387 16.98 -2.81 19.88
N SER A 388 16.54 -3.42 18.77
CA SER A 388 15.13 -3.75 18.54
C SER A 388 14.52 -4.70 19.58
N SER A 389 15.34 -5.49 20.30
CA SER A 389 14.97 -6.38 21.42
C SER A 389 15.33 -5.85 22.81
N GLY A 390 16.03 -4.71 22.93
CA GLY A 390 16.56 -4.20 24.20
C GLY A 390 18.06 -3.91 24.14
N THR A 391 18.78 -4.17 25.23
CA THR A 391 20.23 -3.96 25.37
C THR A 391 21.02 -4.96 24.52
N ILE A 392 22.12 -4.50 23.92
CA ILE A 392 23.02 -5.32 23.10
C ILE A 392 24.08 -5.96 24.01
N GLU A 393 23.92 -7.23 24.35
CA GLU A 393 24.83 -7.94 25.26
C GLU A 393 26.08 -8.44 24.53
N ASN A 394 25.93 -8.87 23.27
CA ASN A 394 27.01 -9.40 22.45
C ASN A 394 26.87 -9.02 20.96
N GLU A 395 27.92 -9.26 20.16
CA GLU A 395 27.93 -8.92 18.73
C GLU A 395 26.85 -9.66 17.91
N ASP A 396 26.40 -10.85 18.33
CA ASP A 396 25.34 -11.59 17.60
C ASP A 396 23.98 -10.90 17.72
N ASP A 397 23.72 -10.15 18.79
CA ASP A 397 22.47 -9.40 18.95
C ASP A 397 22.32 -8.32 17.86
N LEU A 398 23.44 -7.81 17.32
CA LEU A 398 23.44 -6.86 16.20
C LEU A 398 22.84 -7.46 14.92
N LYS A 399 22.82 -8.80 14.78
CA LYS A 399 22.22 -9.50 13.64
C LYS A 399 20.70 -9.46 13.67
N LEU A 400 20.08 -9.17 14.82
CA LEU A 400 18.62 -8.99 14.92
C LEU A 400 18.14 -7.80 14.06
N GLU A 401 18.99 -6.80 13.85
CA GLU A 401 18.68 -5.70 12.91
C GLU A 401 18.51 -6.22 11.47
N LEU A 402 19.38 -7.15 11.04
CA LEU A 402 19.30 -7.75 9.71
C LEU A 402 18.01 -8.58 9.56
N GLU A 403 17.61 -9.31 10.61
CA GLU A 403 16.35 -10.04 10.64
C GLU A 403 15.15 -9.11 10.54
N GLY A 404 15.11 -8.06 11.37
CA GLY A 404 14.07 -7.04 11.29
C GLY A 404 14.01 -6.37 9.92
N GLY A 405 15.16 -6.04 9.33
CA GLY A 405 15.26 -5.52 7.97
C GLY A 405 14.66 -6.45 6.92
N LYS A 406 14.96 -7.75 6.98
CA LYS A 406 14.37 -8.76 6.08
C LYS A 406 12.86 -8.83 6.24
N ASN A 407 12.35 -8.84 7.46
CA ASN A 407 10.92 -8.90 7.74
C ASN A 407 10.19 -7.66 7.20
N ILE A 408 10.75 -6.46 7.40
CA ILE A 408 10.22 -5.21 6.85
C ILE A 408 10.14 -5.27 5.32
N ILE A 409 11.21 -5.72 4.65
CA ILE A 409 11.25 -5.84 3.18
C ILE A 409 10.23 -6.88 2.69
N ALA A 410 10.14 -8.03 3.35
CA ALA A 410 9.21 -9.09 3.00
C ALA A 410 7.75 -8.64 3.17
N ALA A 411 7.43 -7.96 4.27
CA ALA A 411 6.11 -7.37 4.49
C ALA A 411 5.78 -6.30 3.42
N ALA A 412 6.73 -5.41 3.11
CA ALA A 412 6.54 -4.39 2.09
C ALA A 412 6.25 -4.99 0.72
N LYS A 413 6.98 -6.05 0.35
CA LYS A 413 6.78 -6.79 -0.90
C LYS A 413 5.40 -7.47 -0.93
N SER A 414 5.04 -8.16 0.15
CA SER A 414 3.76 -8.86 0.27
C SER A 414 2.56 -7.93 0.20
N CYS A 415 2.68 -6.72 0.75
CA CYS A 415 1.61 -5.72 0.77
C CYS A 415 1.58 -4.84 -0.49
N GLY A 416 2.50 -5.03 -1.44
CA GLY A 416 2.55 -4.25 -2.68
C GLY A 416 2.87 -2.77 -2.45
N ILE A 417 3.75 -2.47 -1.47
CA ILE A 417 4.17 -1.09 -1.19
C ILE A 417 4.80 -0.49 -2.44
N GLN A 418 4.31 0.68 -2.84
CA GLN A 418 4.72 1.34 -4.08
C GLN A 418 5.97 2.19 -3.87
N HIS A 419 6.10 2.85 -2.71
CA HIS A 419 7.25 3.71 -2.42
C HIS A 419 7.86 3.38 -1.06
N PHE A 420 9.04 2.75 -1.07
CA PHE A 420 9.74 2.37 0.16
C PHE A 420 10.91 3.33 0.42
N VAL A 421 10.87 4.07 1.51
CA VAL A 421 11.92 5.01 1.93
C VAL A 421 12.62 4.44 3.16
N LEU A 422 13.93 4.19 3.06
CA LEU A 422 14.72 3.62 4.15
C LEU A 422 15.72 4.64 4.68
N SER A 423 15.77 4.82 5.99
CA SER A 423 16.95 5.42 6.65
C SER A 423 18.07 4.40 6.68
N SER A 424 19.12 4.63 5.89
CA SER A 424 20.27 3.73 5.73
C SER A 424 21.57 4.46 6.09
N LEU A 425 22.72 3.80 6.04
CA LEU A 425 24.04 4.38 6.27
C LEU A 425 25.00 3.91 5.14
N PRO A 426 26.14 4.60 4.93
CA PRO A 426 27.08 4.25 3.87
C PRO A 426 27.78 2.90 4.10
N ASP A 427 28.34 2.35 3.02
CA ASP A 427 29.19 1.15 3.04
C ASP A 427 30.56 1.49 3.65
N MET A 428 30.72 1.18 4.95
CA MET A 428 31.92 1.54 5.69
C MET A 428 33.08 0.60 5.42
N LYS A 429 32.81 -0.68 5.12
CA LYS A 429 33.85 -1.60 4.63
C LYS A 429 34.52 -1.08 3.38
N ARG A 430 33.75 -0.55 2.42
CA ARG A 430 34.32 0.08 1.22
C ARG A 430 35.05 1.37 1.56
N ALA A 431 34.42 2.27 2.34
CA ALA A 431 35.01 3.57 2.68
C ALA A 431 36.35 3.46 3.42
N THR A 432 36.48 2.45 4.28
CA THR A 432 37.66 2.23 5.13
C THR A 432 38.68 1.29 4.48
N SER A 433 38.44 0.85 3.23
CA SER A 433 39.23 -0.19 2.55
C SER A 433 39.39 -1.47 3.39
N GLY A 434 38.34 -1.83 4.14
CA GLY A 434 38.30 -3.01 5.01
C GLY A 434 39.08 -2.88 6.32
N ARG A 435 39.63 -1.70 6.65
CA ARG A 435 40.39 -1.49 7.90
C ARG A 435 39.52 -1.65 9.16
N PHE A 436 38.24 -1.29 9.07
CA PHE A 436 37.29 -1.38 10.18
C PHE A 436 36.17 -2.36 9.78
N ASP A 437 36.27 -3.60 10.25
CA ASP A 437 35.39 -4.71 9.86
C ASP A 437 34.25 -4.97 10.84
N LYS A 438 34.21 -4.26 11.98
CA LYS A 438 33.20 -4.37 13.03
C LYS A 438 32.28 -3.14 13.14
N LEU A 439 32.22 -2.30 12.11
CA LEU A 439 31.26 -1.20 11.98
C LEU A 439 29.86 -1.70 11.58
N PHE A 440 29.35 -2.66 12.36
CA PHE A 440 28.15 -3.42 12.04
C PHE A 440 26.92 -2.53 11.89
N HIS A 441 26.69 -1.55 12.77
CA HIS A 441 25.47 -0.74 12.71
C HIS A 441 25.35 0.10 11.44
N MET A 442 26.47 0.48 10.81
CA MET A 442 26.48 1.19 9.53
C MET A 442 26.35 0.20 8.37
N ASP A 443 27.16 -0.85 8.38
CA ASP A 443 27.18 -1.86 7.32
C ASP A 443 25.86 -2.63 7.23
N HIS A 444 25.21 -2.96 8.35
CA HIS A 444 23.91 -3.62 8.37
C HIS A 444 22.83 -2.77 7.69
N LYS A 445 22.81 -1.46 7.97
CA LYS A 445 21.87 -0.52 7.33
C LYS A 445 22.12 -0.38 5.84
N PHE A 446 23.39 -0.39 5.42
CA PHE A 446 23.75 -0.45 4.00
C PHE A 446 23.24 -1.74 3.34
N VAL A 447 23.53 -2.90 3.94
CA VAL A 447 23.14 -4.22 3.45
C VAL A 447 21.62 -4.36 3.33
N ILE A 448 20.86 -3.91 4.33
CA ILE A 448 19.39 -3.89 4.29
C ILE A 448 18.89 -3.00 3.13
N GLY A 449 19.54 -1.86 2.88
CA GLY A 449 19.25 -1.00 1.73
C GLY A 449 19.44 -1.70 0.39
N GLN A 450 20.51 -2.51 0.25
CA GLN A 450 20.73 -3.32 -0.95
C GLN A 450 19.67 -4.41 -1.11
N TRP A 451 19.34 -5.13 -0.04
CA TRP A 451 18.26 -6.13 -0.08
C TRP A 451 16.92 -5.52 -0.47
N ALA A 452 16.60 -4.32 0.03
CA ALA A 452 15.38 -3.61 -0.33
C ALA A 452 15.36 -3.30 -1.84
N LYS A 453 16.44 -2.72 -2.38
CA LYS A 453 16.55 -2.39 -3.83
C LYS A 453 16.44 -3.61 -4.72
N GLN A 454 16.89 -4.79 -4.27
CA GLN A 454 16.80 -6.04 -5.01
C GLN A 454 15.39 -6.65 -4.98
N ASN A 455 14.58 -6.37 -3.95
CA ASN A 455 13.32 -7.07 -3.70
C ASN A 455 12.06 -6.23 -3.93
N LEU A 456 12.18 -4.90 -3.95
CA LEU A 456 11.08 -3.96 -4.11
C LEU A 456 11.26 -3.14 -5.38
N SER A 457 10.15 -2.70 -5.97
CA SER A 457 10.13 -1.99 -7.26
C SER A 457 10.67 -0.55 -7.17
N ALA A 458 10.51 0.11 -6.03
CA ALA A 458 10.98 1.47 -5.83
C ALA A 458 11.44 1.72 -4.39
N VAL A 459 12.77 1.83 -4.23
CA VAL A 459 13.42 2.11 -2.95
C VAL A 459 14.20 3.42 -3.02
N THR A 460 14.03 4.27 -2.03
CA THR A 460 14.85 5.46 -1.81
C THR A 460 15.58 5.32 -0.49
N CYS A 461 16.91 5.43 -0.51
CA CYS A 461 17.70 5.42 0.72
C CYS A 461 18.05 6.85 1.12
N LEU A 462 17.74 7.21 2.36
CA LEU A 462 18.23 8.44 2.98
C LEU A 462 19.45 8.08 3.82
N LEU A 463 20.58 8.71 3.54
CA LEU A 463 21.84 8.54 4.25
C LEU A 463 22.06 9.76 5.14
N PRO A 464 21.50 9.77 6.35
CA PRO A 464 21.77 10.88 7.24
C PRO A 464 23.23 10.89 7.67
N GLY A 465 23.83 12.08 7.75
CA GLY A 465 25.12 12.28 8.40
C GLY A 465 25.00 12.40 9.92
N LEU A 466 26.12 12.62 10.60
CA LEU A 466 26.13 12.93 12.04
C LEU A 466 25.23 14.14 12.30
N PHE A 467 24.13 13.91 13.02
CA PHE A 467 23.12 14.92 13.19
C PHE A 467 23.40 15.78 14.42
N PHE A 468 23.47 17.10 14.26
CA PHE A 468 23.44 18.03 15.40
C PHE A 468 22.14 17.94 16.23
N THR A 469 21.11 17.23 15.74
CA THR A 469 19.86 16.94 16.46
C THR A 469 19.95 15.88 17.54
N ASN A 470 21.10 15.19 17.66
CA ASN A 470 21.40 14.41 18.87
C ASN A 470 21.44 15.32 20.12
N LEU A 471 21.43 16.65 19.94
CA LEU A 471 21.35 17.67 20.98
C LEU A 471 19.97 18.36 21.10
N ASP A 472 18.86 17.65 20.82
CA ASP A 472 17.44 18.06 21.07
C ASP A 472 16.71 18.67 19.84
N ARG A 473 15.84 17.90 19.12
CA ARG A 473 14.47 18.30 18.63
C ARG A 473 14.04 18.00 17.16
N PRO A 474 12.71 17.81 16.93
CA PRO A 474 12.05 17.10 15.80
C PRO A 474 12.06 17.75 14.40
N GLN A 475 12.81 18.83 14.20
CA GLN A 475 12.59 19.76 13.07
C GLN A 475 13.50 19.52 11.85
N TYR A 476 14.04 18.31 11.70
CA TYR A 476 15.00 17.95 10.64
C TYR A 476 14.59 16.86 9.67
N CYS A 477 13.40 16.29 9.81
CA CYS A 477 12.91 15.34 8.82
C CYS A 477 11.93 16.04 7.87
N ARG A 478 12.41 16.95 7.01
CA ARG A 478 11.65 17.35 5.82
C ARG A 478 11.68 16.22 4.77
N ARG A 479 11.24 15.02 5.17
CA ARG A 479 11.24 13.81 4.34
C ARG A 479 9.97 13.66 3.52
N GLU A 480 8.99 14.55 3.74
CA GLU A 480 7.78 14.63 2.93
C GLU A 480 8.11 14.84 1.44
N GLU A 481 9.14 15.63 1.12
CA GLU A 481 9.51 15.90 -0.27
C GLU A 481 9.89 14.64 -1.05
N VAL A 482 10.39 13.61 -0.36
CA VAL A 482 10.70 12.32 -0.97
C VAL A 482 9.42 11.64 -1.47
N PHE A 483 8.37 11.60 -0.64
CA PHE A 483 7.09 11.01 -1.02
C PHE A 483 6.34 11.86 -2.05
N ALA A 484 6.37 13.18 -1.91
CA ALA A 484 5.68 14.11 -2.81
C ALA A 484 6.29 14.21 -4.22
N LEU A 485 7.60 13.99 -4.38
CA LEU A 485 8.24 13.96 -5.71
C LEU A 485 7.95 12.67 -6.49
N GLY A 486 7.49 11.64 -5.81
CA GLY A 486 7.10 10.37 -6.40
C GLY A 486 8.25 9.46 -6.81
N ILE A 487 7.86 8.24 -7.17
CA ILE A 487 8.74 7.12 -7.49
C ILE A 487 9.63 7.41 -8.71
N GLU A 488 9.09 8.06 -9.74
CA GLU A 488 9.84 8.32 -10.99
C GLU A 488 11.10 9.15 -10.77
N LYS A 489 11.09 10.07 -9.79
CA LYS A 489 12.25 10.90 -9.48
C LYS A 489 13.19 10.27 -8.46
N THR A 490 12.68 9.45 -7.55
CA THR A 490 13.40 9.05 -6.33
C THR A 490 13.80 7.58 -6.26
N LYS A 491 13.28 6.72 -7.15
CA LYS A 491 13.57 5.27 -7.15
C LYS A 491 15.06 4.99 -7.36
N ASN A 492 15.57 4.05 -6.57
CA ASN A 492 16.95 3.54 -6.54
C ASN A 492 18.04 4.57 -6.21
N LYS A 493 17.67 5.79 -5.81
CA LYS A 493 18.60 6.85 -5.42
C LYS A 493 18.96 6.78 -3.94
N ASN A 494 20.15 7.31 -3.65
CA ASN A 494 20.63 7.59 -2.30
C ASN A 494 20.69 9.09 -2.13
N TYR A 495 20.07 9.63 -1.09
CA TYR A 495 20.15 11.05 -0.76
C TYR A 495 20.95 11.24 0.52
N VAL A 496 22.06 11.95 0.42
CA VAL A 496 22.84 12.33 1.59
C VAL A 496 22.13 13.48 2.28
N VAL A 497 21.84 13.29 3.57
CA VAL A 497 21.22 14.33 4.40
C VAL A 497 22.18 14.64 5.54
N CYS A 498 23.28 15.33 5.21
CA CYS A 498 24.31 15.70 6.16
C CYS A 498 24.47 17.22 6.24
N SER A 499 24.65 17.73 7.46
CA SER A 499 25.10 19.09 7.69
C SER A 499 26.57 19.24 7.32
N PRO A 500 27.05 20.49 7.11
CA PRO A 500 28.48 20.74 6.96
C PRO A 500 29.28 20.11 8.09
N LYS A 501 30.48 19.60 7.77
CA LYS A 501 31.43 19.07 8.76
C LYS A 501 31.78 20.19 9.75
N LEU A 502 31.81 19.85 11.04
CA LEU A 502 32.15 20.76 12.12
C LEU A 502 33.08 20.04 13.09
N ARG A 503 34.19 20.67 13.46
CA ARG A 503 35.08 20.12 14.50
C ARG A 503 34.46 20.35 15.88
N MET A 504 34.76 19.49 16.86
CA MET A 504 34.11 19.57 18.18
C MET A 504 34.47 20.85 18.95
N ASP A 505 35.65 21.43 18.73
CA ASP A 505 36.05 22.75 19.25
C ASP A 505 35.29 23.90 18.56
N GLU A 506 35.01 23.77 17.27
CA GLU A 506 34.16 24.71 16.53
C GLU A 506 32.70 24.67 17.00
N LEU A 507 32.23 23.51 17.47
CA LEU A 507 30.90 23.34 18.06
C LEU A 507 30.77 24.17 19.35
N ALA A 508 31.71 24.03 20.29
CA ALA A 508 31.70 24.80 21.54
C ALA A 508 31.78 26.31 21.29
N SER A 509 32.72 26.74 20.44
CA SER A 509 32.90 28.16 20.12
C SER A 509 31.69 28.74 19.36
N THR A 510 31.09 27.99 18.44
CA THR A 510 29.86 28.40 17.73
C THR A 510 28.68 28.49 18.67
N PHE A 511 28.52 27.53 19.59
CA PHE A 511 27.48 27.58 20.60
C PHE A 511 27.60 28.85 21.45
N THR A 512 28.79 29.12 22.03
CA THR A 512 29.02 30.32 22.84
C THR A 512 28.77 31.61 22.06
N ARG A 513 29.23 31.67 20.81
CA ARG A 513 29.02 32.84 19.95
C ARG A 513 27.55 33.10 19.63
N VAL A 514 26.74 32.06 19.42
CA VAL A 514 25.33 32.20 19.03
C VAL A 514 24.40 32.35 20.24
N THR A 515 24.66 31.65 21.34
CA THR A 515 23.77 31.63 22.53
C THR A 515 24.20 32.60 23.62
N GLY A 516 25.47 33.03 23.61
CA GLY A 516 26.08 33.82 24.68
C GLY A 516 26.46 32.99 25.92
N GLN A 517 26.22 31.68 25.92
CA GLN A 517 26.54 30.81 27.05
C GLN A 517 27.95 30.22 26.90
N PRO A 518 28.78 30.25 27.96
CA PRO A 518 30.09 29.60 27.93
C PRO A 518 29.96 28.09 27.67
N ALA A 519 30.67 27.59 26.67
CA ALA A 519 30.84 26.17 26.39
C ALA A 519 32.33 25.89 26.14
N ILE A 520 32.80 24.76 26.66
CA ILE A 520 34.20 24.35 26.60
C ILE A 520 34.23 22.97 25.95
N TYR A 521 35.11 22.80 24.97
CA TYR A 521 35.40 21.47 24.45
C TYR A 521 36.45 20.80 25.35
N SER A 522 36.08 19.69 25.99
CA SER A 522 36.96 18.87 26.83
C SER A 522 37.06 17.47 26.24
N PRO A 523 38.10 17.15 25.45
CA PRO A 523 38.20 15.84 24.81
C PRO A 523 38.41 14.72 25.85
N ILE A 524 37.71 13.60 25.65
CA ILE A 524 37.92 12.34 26.38
C ILE A 524 38.63 11.31 25.50
N SER A 525 39.14 10.23 26.12
CA SER A 525 39.74 9.13 25.37
C SER A 525 38.68 8.33 24.59
N MET A 526 39.09 7.65 23.50
CA MET A 526 38.18 6.78 22.73
C MET A 526 37.60 5.64 23.59
N ASP A 527 38.40 5.10 24.53
CA ASP A 527 37.94 4.04 25.42
C ASP A 527 36.90 4.53 26.42
N GLU A 528 37.11 5.73 26.98
CA GLU A 528 36.15 6.38 27.88
C GLU A 528 34.85 6.69 27.15
N TRP A 529 34.93 7.20 25.92
CA TRP A 529 33.78 7.42 25.06
C TRP A 529 33.01 6.11 24.80
N ALA A 530 33.73 5.04 24.43
CA ALA A 530 33.12 3.76 24.13
C ALA A 530 32.47 3.13 25.37
N ASP A 531 33.09 3.30 26.54
CA ASP A 531 32.52 2.91 27.82
C ASP A 531 31.21 3.66 28.12
N LEU A 532 31.18 4.98 27.89
CA LEU A 532 29.97 5.79 28.08
C LEU A 532 28.83 5.33 27.19
N SER A 533 29.05 5.13 25.90
CA SER A 533 28.01 4.64 24.98
C SER A 533 27.57 3.20 25.28
N SER A 534 28.49 2.34 25.71
CA SER A 534 28.17 0.96 26.07
C SER A 534 27.29 0.84 27.33
N ARG A 535 27.29 1.84 28.22
CA ARG A 535 26.38 1.89 29.38
C ARG A 535 24.93 2.09 28.98
N GLU A 536 24.69 2.80 27.87
CA GLU A 536 23.35 3.13 27.38
C GLU A 536 22.82 2.07 26.41
N VAL A 537 23.66 1.59 25.48
CA VAL A 537 23.25 0.70 24.39
C VAL A 537 23.53 -0.78 24.68
N GLY A 538 24.55 -1.07 25.51
CA GLY A 538 24.99 -2.41 25.87
C GLY A 538 26.46 -2.69 25.54
N LYS A 539 27.02 -3.69 26.22
CA LYS A 539 28.46 -4.02 26.12
C LYS A 539 28.86 -4.53 24.75
N GLY A 540 27.96 -5.22 24.05
CA GLY A 540 28.22 -5.75 22.70
C GLY A 540 28.42 -4.67 21.64
N PHE A 541 28.02 -3.42 21.93
CA PHE A 541 28.16 -2.29 21.01
C PHE A 541 29.51 -1.56 21.13
N LYS A 542 30.30 -1.85 22.16
CA LYS A 542 31.52 -1.09 22.51
C LYS A 542 32.55 -1.04 21.38
N GLU A 543 32.83 -2.17 20.74
CA GLU A 543 33.86 -2.23 19.69
C GLU A 543 33.43 -1.56 18.39
N ASP A 544 32.17 -1.72 18.00
CA ASP A 544 31.58 -1.06 16.82
C ASP A 544 31.76 0.46 16.92
N ILE A 545 31.31 1.01 18.05
CA ILE A 545 31.32 2.45 18.22
C ILE A 545 32.73 3.03 18.44
N ARG A 546 33.65 2.25 19.01
CA ARG A 546 35.09 2.59 19.07
C ARG A 546 35.69 2.71 17.67
N GLN A 547 35.43 1.75 16.78
CA GLN A 547 35.89 1.81 15.39
C GLN A 547 35.29 3.00 14.64
N MET A 548 34.03 3.37 14.94
CA MET A 548 33.37 4.50 14.29
C MET A 548 34.10 5.80 14.65
N MET A 549 34.42 5.99 15.92
CA MET A 549 35.15 7.17 16.39
C MET A 549 36.59 7.19 15.88
N GLU A 550 37.26 6.04 15.83
CA GLU A 550 38.61 5.93 15.24
C GLU A 550 38.57 6.35 13.76
N TRP A 551 37.61 5.84 12.99
CA TRP A 551 37.43 6.25 11.60
C TRP A 551 37.14 7.74 11.46
N ILE A 552 36.19 8.28 12.22
CA ILE A 552 35.84 9.72 12.18
C ILE A 552 37.08 10.60 12.44
N SER A 553 38.01 10.16 13.31
CA SER A 553 39.23 10.89 13.63
C SER A 553 40.26 10.94 12.49
N ILE A 554 40.22 9.97 11.56
CA ILE A 554 41.16 9.87 10.43
C ILE A 554 40.47 10.02 9.07
N ALA A 555 39.16 10.21 9.06
CA ALA A 555 38.36 10.32 7.85
C ALA A 555 38.81 11.53 7.02
N PRO A 556 38.95 11.39 5.69
CA PRO A 556 39.39 12.49 4.83
C PRO A 556 38.51 13.74 4.98
N GLU A 557 39.12 14.92 4.91
CA GLU A 557 38.42 16.20 5.11
C GLU A 557 37.50 16.58 3.94
N ASP A 558 37.82 16.12 2.75
CA ASP A 558 37.09 16.36 1.50
C ASP A 558 35.88 15.43 1.31
N LYS A 559 35.75 14.40 2.15
CA LYS A 559 34.64 13.44 2.11
C LYS A 559 33.47 13.88 3.02
N ILE A 560 32.26 13.51 2.61
CA ILE A 560 31.00 13.74 3.33
C ILE A 560 30.41 12.43 3.86
N CYS A 561 29.29 12.52 4.60
CA CYS A 561 28.56 11.36 5.14
C CYS A 561 29.48 10.39 5.89
N TYR A 562 29.96 10.81 7.08
CA TYR A 562 30.95 10.06 7.86
C TYR A 562 32.27 9.79 7.12
N GLY A 563 32.64 10.64 6.15
CA GLY A 563 33.86 10.46 5.37
C GLY A 563 33.80 9.33 4.33
N ALA A 564 32.61 8.80 4.05
CA ALA A 564 32.43 7.64 3.18
C ALA A 564 32.17 7.98 1.71
N LEU A 565 31.70 9.19 1.41
CA LEU A 565 31.24 9.59 0.08
C LEU A 565 31.93 10.87 -0.42
N ASP A 566 32.09 10.97 -1.74
CA ASP A 566 32.50 12.21 -2.40
C ASP A 566 31.34 13.22 -2.41
N PRO A 567 31.60 14.54 -2.29
CA PRO A 567 30.57 15.57 -2.40
C PRO A 567 29.76 15.50 -3.71
N ALA A 568 30.37 15.02 -4.78
CA ALA A 568 29.72 14.83 -6.08
C ALA A 568 28.69 13.68 -6.09
N GLU A 569 28.72 12.77 -5.11
CA GLU A 569 27.72 11.71 -4.95
C GLU A 569 26.43 12.23 -4.28
N ASP A 570 26.41 13.47 -3.79
CA ASP A 570 25.23 14.08 -3.15
C ASP A 570 24.37 14.90 -4.13
N SER A 571 23.35 14.25 -4.69
CA SER A 571 22.33 14.89 -5.53
C SER A 571 21.13 15.44 -4.75
N SER A 572 21.15 15.43 -3.41
CA SER A 572 19.98 15.77 -2.58
C SER A 572 19.41 17.17 -2.85
N TRP A 573 20.26 18.16 -3.14
CA TRP A 573 19.80 19.50 -3.47
C TRP A 573 19.20 19.63 -4.86
N GLU A 574 19.76 18.96 -5.85
CA GLU A 574 19.25 18.98 -7.22
C GLU A 574 17.89 18.30 -7.31
N ASP A 575 17.77 17.16 -6.61
CA ASP A 575 16.58 16.33 -6.66
C ASP A 575 15.50 16.80 -5.67
N LEU A 576 15.87 17.11 -4.43
CA LEU A 576 14.92 17.40 -3.36
C LEU A 576 14.86 18.89 -3.01
N HIS A 577 15.84 19.71 -3.44
CA HIS A 577 16.02 21.06 -2.91
C HIS A 577 16.21 21.09 -1.38
N LEU A 578 16.82 20.02 -0.86
CA LEU A 578 17.16 19.87 0.56
C LEU A 578 18.66 20.02 0.76
N ARG A 579 19.03 20.88 1.71
CA ARG A 579 20.36 20.92 2.34
C ARG A 579 20.15 20.95 3.84
N ALA A 580 20.92 20.17 4.59
CA ALA A 580 20.87 20.26 6.04
C ALA A 580 21.46 21.61 6.50
N SER A 581 20.86 22.18 7.54
CA SER A 581 21.34 23.44 8.13
C SER A 581 22.73 23.29 8.74
N SER A 582 23.50 24.39 8.77
CA SER A 582 24.67 24.46 9.64
C SER A 582 24.24 24.41 11.12
N PHE A 583 25.18 24.10 12.01
CA PHE A 583 24.93 24.14 13.46
C PHE A 583 24.50 25.54 13.94
N GLU A 584 25.07 26.60 13.36
CA GLU A 584 24.67 27.97 13.68
C GLU A 584 23.24 28.29 13.23
N ASP A 585 22.90 27.97 11.97
CA ASP A 585 21.54 28.16 11.45
C ASP A 585 20.52 27.40 12.29
N TRP A 586 20.92 26.21 12.76
CA TRP A 586 20.10 25.44 13.69
C TRP A 586 19.88 26.18 15.00
N LEU A 587 20.92 26.60 15.70
CA LEU A 587 20.84 27.27 16.99
C LEU A 587 19.97 28.53 16.93
N ARG A 588 20.12 29.30 15.85
CA ARG A 588 19.34 30.52 15.61
C ARG A 588 17.86 30.20 15.42
N ARG A 589 17.54 29.19 14.61
CA ARG A 589 16.16 28.80 14.30
C ARG A 589 15.47 28.06 15.44
N SER A 590 16.17 27.16 16.12
CA SER A 590 15.62 26.33 17.20
C SER A 590 15.48 27.09 18.51
N GLY A 591 16.28 28.14 18.71
CA GLY A 591 16.36 28.83 19.98
C GLY A 591 16.97 27.96 21.09
N TRP A 592 17.65 26.85 20.77
CA TRP A 592 18.24 25.97 21.76
C TRP A 592 19.33 26.71 22.57
N ARG A 593 19.41 26.40 23.87
CA ARG A 593 20.26 27.08 24.87
C ARG A 593 20.97 26.08 25.79
N GLY A 594 21.35 24.93 25.24
CA GLY A 594 21.98 23.86 26.01
C GLY A 594 20.99 22.88 26.64
N PRO A 595 21.48 21.75 27.18
CA PRO A 595 20.67 20.77 27.89
C PRO A 595 20.10 21.33 29.21
N PRO A 596 19.02 20.73 29.76
CA PRO A 596 18.45 21.13 31.06
C PRO A 596 19.50 21.07 32.19
N GLU A 597 19.28 21.84 33.26
CA GLU A 597 20.26 22.08 34.35
C GLU A 597 20.88 20.83 35.00
N GLY A 598 20.20 19.68 34.96
CA GLY A 598 20.70 18.40 35.49
C GLY A 598 21.53 17.55 34.53
N ASN A 599 21.72 17.97 33.27
CA ASN A 599 22.38 17.21 32.20
C ASN A 599 23.54 17.98 31.53
N ARG A 600 24.09 18.99 32.22
CA ARG A 600 25.13 19.89 31.68
C ARG A 600 26.52 19.26 31.60
N ASP A 601 26.72 18.11 32.24
CA ASP A 601 27.97 17.33 32.23
C ASP A 601 27.85 16.09 31.32
N MET A 602 27.24 16.23 30.13
CA MET A 602 27.31 15.17 29.12
C MET A 602 28.65 15.28 28.34
N PRO A 603 29.35 14.15 28.13
CA PRO A 603 30.65 14.08 27.46
C PRO A 603 30.62 14.44 25.97
#